data_AF-A0A0C3BR33-F1
#
_entry.id   AF-A0A0C3BR33-F1
#
_cell.length_a   1.000
_cell.length_b   1.000
_cell.length_c   1.000
_cell.angle_alpha   90.00
_cell.angle_beta   90.00
_cell.angle_gamma   90.00
#
_symmetry.space_group_name_H-M   'P 1'
#
loop_
_entity.id
_entity.type
_entity.pdbx_description
1 polymer ?
#
loop_
_entity_poly.entity_id
_entity_poly.type
_entity_poly.pdbx_seq_one_letter_code
_entity_poly.pdbx_strand_id
1 'polypeptide(L)'
;MTTQAWARAVENDATFIIFHCGVRERIGIRHRESQTLYLSELMDTTACKDPSYGAIQIGLHLAIIQDALQRQKQRFCHDPSSSSTKRPAEDGHASIPESKRQKVENKIEGTNEGGNDQSDLEQVHSILSSRALALLSLNYGAYHSPTPSSFIRVGPSCVRGYHDQPFKEPSRRATYNPSQYFSLTLSEPIGSGAVGVVHRATAEIQLESGLKVQHSLAVKLVFSNHFGYQRKLRKEYSIYHHLASKDDVEGVLPVYGLFEDTETGTLALIMDDGGSSIRYGVSVPDEQRISFSRAMASIHRAGVRHFDLRPNNLLVNDKGETFIIDFDQSQLNPRPQAISQEMACLEHVLDGKDNEDFYSPLPNSHHSESD
;
A
#
# COMPACT_ATOMS: atom_id res chain seq x y z
N MET A 1 22.03 -1.06 -6.10
CA MET A 1 22.48 -2.25 -5.32
C MET A 1 22.67 -1.94 -3.85
N THR A 2 23.45 -0.91 -3.48
CA THR A 2 23.67 -0.54 -2.05
C THR A 2 22.38 -0.14 -1.32
N THR A 3 21.48 0.61 -1.96
CA THR A 3 20.17 0.98 -1.41
C THR A 3 19.28 -0.24 -1.14
N GLN A 4 19.21 -1.19 -2.08
CA GLN A 4 18.45 -2.42 -1.92
C GLN A 4 19.04 -3.36 -0.85
N ALA A 5 20.38 -3.46 -0.78
CA ALA A 5 21.06 -4.23 0.24
C ALA A 5 20.86 -3.63 1.64
N TRP A 6 20.88 -2.29 1.76
CA TRP A 6 20.57 -1.59 3.00
C TRP A 6 19.14 -1.86 3.46
N ALA A 7 18.15 -1.69 2.57
CA ALA A 7 16.75 -1.94 2.90
C ALA A 7 16.53 -3.37 3.43
N ARG A 8 17.07 -4.38 2.73
CA ARG A 8 17.02 -5.79 3.17
C ARG A 8 17.73 -6.03 4.51
N ALA A 9 18.86 -5.35 4.74
CA ALA A 9 19.60 -5.48 5.99
C ALA A 9 18.84 -4.85 7.17
N VAL A 10 18.12 -3.76 6.95
CA VAL A 10 17.23 -3.18 7.97
C VAL A 10 16.05 -4.10 8.23
N GLU A 11 15.39 -4.59 7.17
CA GLU A 11 14.25 -5.52 7.24
C GLU A 11 14.56 -6.79 8.04
N ASN A 12 15.74 -7.38 7.83
CA ASN A 12 16.15 -8.62 8.51
C ASN A 12 16.93 -8.38 9.82
N ASP A 13 16.98 -7.14 10.32
CA ASP A 13 17.80 -6.74 11.46
C ASP A 13 19.25 -7.28 11.37
N ALA A 14 19.83 -7.17 10.17
CA ALA A 14 21.18 -7.66 9.87
C ALA A 14 22.25 -6.64 10.26
N THR A 15 23.33 -7.13 10.87
CA THR A 15 24.53 -6.37 11.23
C THR A 15 25.56 -6.35 10.09
N PHE A 16 25.66 -7.42 9.30
CA PHE A 16 26.68 -7.59 8.26
C PHE A 16 26.05 -7.63 6.86
N ILE A 17 26.69 -6.98 5.90
CA ILE A 17 26.28 -6.93 4.48
C ILE A 17 27.50 -7.28 3.63
N ILE A 18 27.39 -8.22 2.70
CA ILE A 18 28.51 -8.61 1.82
C ILE A 18 28.15 -8.28 0.38
N PHE A 19 29.02 -7.51 -0.28
CA PHE A 19 28.94 -7.22 -1.71
C PHE A 19 30.05 -7.99 -2.42
N HIS A 20 29.68 -8.97 -3.24
CA HIS A 20 30.64 -9.87 -3.88
C HIS A 20 30.37 -9.97 -5.39
N CYS A 21 31.42 -9.95 -6.21
CA CYS A 21 31.33 -10.13 -7.66
C CYS A 21 32.35 -11.16 -8.20
N GLY A 22 32.78 -12.11 -7.37
CA GLY A 22 33.74 -13.16 -7.71
C GLY A 22 35.17 -12.74 -7.34
N VAL A 23 35.73 -11.81 -8.11
CA VAL A 23 37.13 -11.36 -7.95
C VAL A 23 37.29 -10.21 -6.95
N ARG A 24 36.19 -9.55 -6.60
CA ARG A 24 36.20 -8.45 -5.63
C ARG A 24 35.09 -8.61 -4.60
N GLU A 25 35.40 -8.17 -3.39
CA GLU A 25 34.46 -8.19 -2.28
C GLU A 25 34.55 -6.91 -1.45
N ARG A 26 33.42 -6.49 -0.90
CA ARG A 26 33.33 -5.43 0.11
C ARG A 26 32.41 -5.87 1.24
N ILE A 27 32.86 -5.67 2.47
CA ILE A 27 32.10 -5.96 3.67
C ILE A 27 31.53 -4.65 4.22
N GLY A 28 30.24 -4.65 4.51
CA GLY A 28 29.53 -3.59 5.21
C GLY A 28 29.17 -4.03 6.63
N ILE A 29 29.41 -3.17 7.61
CA ILE A 29 29.00 -3.35 9.00
C ILE A 29 28.01 -2.24 9.35
N ARG A 30 26.77 -2.62 9.65
CA ARG A 30 25.71 -1.71 10.04
C ARG A 30 25.72 -1.55 11.55
N HIS A 31 25.98 -0.33 12.01
CA HIS A 31 25.71 0.08 13.38
C HIS A 31 24.22 0.39 13.52
N ARG A 32 23.49 -0.47 14.23
CA ARG A 32 22.02 -0.48 14.23
C ARG A 32 21.41 0.65 15.04
N GLU A 33 22.02 1.06 16.14
CA GLU A 33 21.49 2.15 16.97
C GLU A 33 21.57 3.50 16.24
N SER A 34 22.70 3.79 15.60
CA SER A 34 22.90 5.04 14.85
C SER A 34 22.51 4.97 13.37
N GLN A 35 21.99 3.83 12.90
CA GLN A 35 21.68 3.54 11.50
C GLN A 35 22.81 3.94 10.53
N THR A 36 24.06 3.60 10.89
CA THR A 36 25.25 3.97 10.10
C THR A 36 25.86 2.73 9.45
N LEU A 37 26.16 2.80 8.14
CA LEU A 37 26.85 1.73 7.43
C LEU A 37 28.35 2.07 7.28
N TYR A 38 29.20 1.27 7.91
CA TYR A 38 30.63 1.31 7.68
C TYR A 38 30.98 0.34 6.56
N LEU A 39 31.73 0.80 5.57
CA LEU A 39 32.15 -0.03 4.44
C LEU A 39 33.66 -0.25 4.52
N SER A 40 34.07 -1.50 4.33
CA SER A 40 35.48 -1.82 4.12
C SER A 40 35.98 -1.23 2.80
N GLU A 41 37.30 -1.22 2.66
CA GLU A 41 37.93 -1.08 1.35
C GLU A 41 37.52 -2.24 0.42
N LEU A 42 37.66 -2.03 -0.89
CA LEU A 42 37.37 -3.06 -1.88
C LEU A 42 38.51 -4.09 -1.88
N MET A 43 38.23 -5.31 -1.47
CA MET A 43 39.19 -6.39 -1.39
C MET A 43 39.29 -7.14 -2.72
N ASP A 44 40.50 -7.47 -3.14
CA ASP A 44 40.76 -8.40 -4.24
C ASP A 44 40.90 -9.81 -3.65
N THR A 45 39.97 -10.70 -4.01
CA THR A 45 39.90 -12.04 -3.43
C THR A 45 41.06 -12.94 -3.87
N THR A 46 41.77 -12.57 -4.94
CA THR A 46 42.89 -13.31 -5.52
C THR A 46 44.26 -12.79 -5.07
N ALA A 47 44.35 -11.50 -4.77
CA ALA A 47 45.61 -10.83 -4.43
C ALA A 47 45.81 -10.59 -2.92
N CYS A 48 44.79 -10.88 -2.08
CA CYS A 48 44.83 -10.61 -0.64
C CYS A 48 45.74 -11.61 0.12
N LYS A 49 46.88 -11.10 0.64
CA LYS A 49 47.93 -11.91 1.29
C LYS A 49 48.08 -11.68 2.79
N ASP A 50 47.74 -10.49 3.30
CA ASP A 50 47.88 -10.16 4.72
C ASP A 50 46.80 -9.19 5.21
N PRO A 51 45.81 -9.63 6.01
CA PRO A 51 45.49 -11.05 6.27
C PRO A 51 45.07 -11.76 4.98
N SER A 52 45.25 -13.08 4.88
CA SER A 52 44.79 -13.83 3.70
C SER A 52 43.26 -13.76 3.56
N TYR A 53 42.75 -13.85 2.34
CA TYR A 53 41.29 -13.81 2.11
C TYR A 53 40.53 -14.84 2.96
N GLY A 54 41.08 -16.06 3.10
CA GLY A 54 40.49 -17.08 3.96
C GLY A 54 40.44 -16.68 5.44
N ALA A 55 41.48 -16.00 5.94
CA ALA A 55 41.50 -15.48 7.31
C ALA A 55 40.44 -14.38 7.52
N ILE A 56 40.26 -13.50 6.53
CA ILE A 56 39.20 -12.48 6.55
C ILE A 56 37.82 -13.13 6.61
N GLN A 57 37.57 -14.14 5.78
CA GLN A 57 36.29 -14.86 5.77
C GLN A 57 36.02 -15.57 7.11
N ILE A 58 37.02 -16.25 7.68
CA ILE A 58 36.88 -16.90 8.98
C ILE A 58 36.58 -15.85 10.06
N GLY A 59 37.29 -14.72 10.06
CA GLY A 59 37.04 -13.62 10.99
C GLY A 59 35.62 -13.06 10.87
N LEU A 60 35.13 -12.88 9.64
CA LEU A 60 33.76 -12.41 9.37
C LEU A 60 32.72 -13.40 9.88
N HIS A 61 32.87 -14.70 9.61
CA HIS A 61 31.94 -15.72 10.07
C HIS A 61 31.93 -15.83 11.60
N LEU A 62 33.10 -15.74 12.25
CA LEU A 62 33.20 -15.67 13.70
C LEU A 62 32.47 -14.45 14.26
N ALA A 63 32.64 -13.27 13.65
CA ALA A 63 31.95 -12.06 14.07
C ALA A 63 30.42 -12.17 13.91
N ILE A 64 29.93 -12.78 12.81
CA ILE A 64 28.51 -13.05 12.59
C ILE A 64 27.95 -13.97 13.69
N ILE A 65 28.65 -15.07 14.00
CA ILE A 65 28.23 -16.01 15.05
C ILE A 65 28.23 -15.31 16.42
N GLN A 66 29.25 -14.52 16.73
CA GLN A 66 29.32 -13.77 17.98
C GLN A 66 28.16 -12.77 18.12
N ASP A 67 27.86 -12.01 17.08
CA ASP A 67 26.72 -11.08 17.04
C ASP A 67 25.38 -11.83 17.23
N ALA A 68 25.20 -12.99 16.60
CA ALA A 68 24.01 -13.83 16.80
C ALA A 68 23.89 -14.36 18.25
N LEU A 69 24.99 -14.82 18.84
CA LEU A 69 25.02 -15.30 20.23
C LEU A 69 24.77 -14.17 21.23
N GLN A 70 25.32 -12.97 21.01
CA GLN A 70 25.07 -11.81 21.85
C GLN A 70 23.59 -11.41 21.80
N ARG A 71 22.97 -11.46 20.62
CA ARG A 71 21.53 -11.23 20.45
C ARG A 71 20.68 -12.25 21.20
N GLN A 72 21.08 -13.52 21.16
CA GLN A 72 20.40 -14.57 21.92
C GLN A 72 20.49 -14.30 23.43
N LYS A 73 21.68 -13.98 23.96
CA LYS A 73 21.87 -13.67 25.39
C LYS A 73 21.05 -12.46 25.85
N GLN A 74 20.99 -11.40 25.05
CA GLN A 74 20.19 -10.21 25.37
C GLN A 74 18.69 -10.51 25.39
N ARG A 75 18.20 -11.41 24.53
CA ARG A 75 16.80 -11.88 24.56
C ARG A 75 16.51 -12.68 25.83
N PHE A 76 17.43 -13.55 26.27
CA PHE A 76 17.28 -14.31 27.52
C PHE A 76 17.36 -13.44 28.78
N CYS A 77 18.16 -12.37 28.80
CA CYS A 77 18.24 -11.47 29.95
C CYS A 77 17.02 -10.54 30.10
N HIS A 78 16.19 -10.39 29.06
CA HIS A 78 14.98 -9.57 29.07
C HIS A 78 13.67 -10.36 29.27
N ASP A 79 13.74 -11.69 29.41
CA ASP A 79 12.61 -12.52 29.85
C ASP A 79 12.55 -12.59 31.39
N PRO A 80 11.56 -11.96 32.07
CA PRO A 80 11.52 -11.91 33.53
C PRO A 80 10.96 -13.19 34.19
N SER A 81 11.13 -14.37 33.58
CA SER A 81 10.43 -15.59 34.04
C SER A 81 11.31 -16.80 34.33
N SER A 82 12.60 -16.65 34.65
CA SER A 82 13.34 -17.76 35.30
C SER A 82 14.61 -17.31 36.02
N SER A 83 14.53 -17.10 37.33
CA SER A 83 15.41 -17.78 38.30
C SER A 83 15.19 -17.25 39.72
N SER A 84 14.54 -18.08 40.51
CA SER A 84 14.50 -17.99 41.96
C SER A 84 15.88 -18.30 42.55
N THR A 85 16.51 -17.33 43.21
CA THR A 85 17.46 -17.63 44.29
C THR A 85 17.41 -16.55 45.36
N LYS A 86 16.96 -16.96 46.55
CA LYS A 86 16.91 -16.15 47.78
C LYS A 86 18.31 -15.97 48.38
N ARG A 87 18.60 -14.77 48.90
CA ARG A 87 19.25 -14.40 50.19
C ARG A 87 20.02 -13.06 50.06
N PRO A 88 20.34 -12.36 51.18
CA PRO A 88 19.46 -11.71 52.15
C PRO A 88 19.71 -10.18 52.20
N ALA A 89 18.89 -9.45 52.96
CA ALA A 89 18.89 -8.00 53.09
C ALA A 89 20.11 -7.44 53.85
N GLU A 90 20.62 -6.29 53.41
CA GLU A 90 21.21 -5.25 54.27
C GLU A 90 20.82 -3.85 53.75
N ASP A 91 20.57 -2.97 54.72
CA ASP A 91 19.99 -1.64 54.64
C ASP A 91 20.89 -0.58 53.99
N GLY A 92 20.27 0.44 53.40
CA GLY A 92 20.96 1.65 52.97
C GLY A 92 20.04 2.63 52.24
N HIS A 93 19.26 3.41 53.00
CA HIS A 93 18.42 4.50 52.52
C HIS A 93 19.16 5.55 51.67
N ALA A 94 18.60 5.93 50.52
CA ALA A 94 18.43 7.32 50.10
C ALA A 94 17.29 7.44 49.08
N SER A 95 16.47 8.47 49.27
CA SER A 95 15.10 8.67 48.81
C SER A 95 14.94 9.39 47.45
N ILE A 96 14.06 8.82 46.59
CA ILE A 96 12.91 9.42 45.82
C ILE A 96 13.18 10.63 44.86
N PRO A 97 12.46 10.84 43.70
CA PRO A 97 11.36 10.08 43.08
C PRO A 97 11.56 9.66 41.60
N GLU A 98 10.81 8.62 41.24
CA GLU A 98 10.49 8.18 39.88
C GLU A 98 9.69 9.22 39.08
N SER A 99 10.10 9.48 37.84
CA SER A 99 9.21 10.08 36.83
C SER A 99 8.44 8.96 36.14
N LYS A 100 7.15 8.86 36.47
CA LYS A 100 6.19 7.98 35.79
C LYS A 100 6.15 8.35 34.31
N ARG A 101 6.67 7.45 33.45
CA ARG A 101 6.33 7.40 32.03
C ARG A 101 4.82 7.15 31.92
N GLN A 102 4.06 8.18 31.59
CA GLN A 102 2.65 8.07 31.25
C GLN A 102 2.52 7.26 29.96
N LYS A 103 2.01 6.04 30.12
CA LYS A 103 1.36 5.25 29.10
C LYS A 103 0.06 5.99 28.74
N VAL A 104 0.06 6.72 27.62
CA VAL A 104 -1.18 7.27 27.06
C VAL A 104 -1.89 6.13 26.34
N GLU A 105 -2.80 5.48 27.05
CA GLU A 105 -3.85 4.66 26.48
C GLU A 105 -4.83 5.60 25.76
N ASN A 106 -4.84 5.57 24.43
CA ASN A 106 -5.87 6.26 23.64
C ASN A 106 -7.19 5.50 23.82
N LYS A 107 -7.94 5.93 24.83
CA LYS A 107 -9.34 5.58 25.05
C LYS A 107 -10.16 6.45 24.07
N ILE A 108 -10.66 5.84 23.01
CA ILE A 108 -11.66 6.47 22.13
C ILE A 108 -12.97 6.48 22.93
N GLU A 109 -13.22 7.56 23.65
CA GLU A 109 -14.53 7.85 24.21
C GLU A 109 -15.36 8.52 23.10
N GLY A 110 -16.32 7.77 22.58
CA GLY A 110 -17.39 8.33 21.77
C GLY A 110 -18.32 9.17 22.65
N THR A 111 -18.67 10.36 22.17
CA THR A 111 -20.01 10.94 22.34
C THR A 111 -20.20 12.12 21.38
N ASN A 112 -21.08 11.91 20.39
CA ASN A 112 -21.98 12.83 19.67
C ASN A 112 -21.48 14.20 19.20
N GLU A 113 -21.48 14.44 17.87
CA GLU A 113 -22.28 15.50 17.18
C GLU A 113 -22.40 15.17 15.67
N GLY A 114 -23.48 14.50 15.26
CA GLY A 114 -23.72 14.04 13.87
C GLY A 114 -24.04 15.13 12.83
N GLY A 115 -23.53 16.35 13.02
CA GLY A 115 -23.72 17.49 12.08
C GLY A 115 -22.45 17.93 11.36
N ASN A 116 -21.26 17.71 11.92
CA ASN A 116 -19.99 18.18 11.35
C ASN A 116 -19.29 17.16 10.45
N ASP A 117 -19.40 15.86 10.77
CA ASP A 117 -18.65 14.80 10.07
C ASP A 117 -18.91 14.79 8.55
N GLN A 118 -20.15 15.05 8.12
CA GLN A 118 -20.50 15.06 6.70
C GLN A 118 -19.90 16.26 5.95
N SER A 119 -19.96 17.46 6.57
CA SER A 119 -19.36 18.69 6.03
C SER A 119 -17.83 18.58 5.95
N ASP A 120 -17.23 17.95 6.95
CA ASP A 120 -15.78 17.72 6.99
C ASP A 120 -15.34 16.72 5.91
N LEU A 121 -16.10 15.64 5.69
CA LEU A 121 -15.84 14.68 4.61
C LEU A 121 -15.98 15.32 3.22
N GLU A 122 -16.98 16.16 3.00
CA GLU A 122 -17.16 16.90 1.74
C GLU A 122 -15.97 17.83 1.45
N GLN A 123 -15.46 18.53 2.48
CA GLN A 123 -14.25 19.34 2.38
C GLN A 123 -13.01 18.49 2.07
N VAL A 124 -12.87 17.32 2.71
CA VAL A 124 -11.78 16.38 2.42
C VAL A 124 -11.80 15.96 0.95
N HIS A 125 -12.96 15.54 0.44
CA HIS A 125 -13.10 15.16 -0.98
C HIS A 125 -12.78 16.32 -1.92
N SER A 126 -13.20 17.54 -1.57
CA SER A 126 -12.90 18.76 -2.32
C SER A 126 -11.40 19.03 -2.42
N ILE A 127 -10.70 18.95 -1.30
CA ILE A 127 -9.25 19.18 -1.24
C ILE A 127 -8.53 18.10 -2.05
N LEU A 128 -8.80 16.82 -1.80
CA LEU A 128 -8.10 15.73 -2.50
C LEU A 128 -8.41 15.70 -4.00
N SER A 129 -9.59 16.15 -4.44
CA SER A 129 -9.97 16.19 -5.85
C SER A 129 -9.37 17.36 -6.62
N SER A 130 -9.12 18.50 -5.96
CA SER A 130 -8.70 19.75 -6.62
C SER A 130 -7.18 19.97 -6.64
N ARG A 131 -6.44 19.42 -5.67
CA ARG A 131 -4.99 19.68 -5.52
C ARG A 131 -4.20 19.04 -6.66
N ALA A 132 -3.23 19.79 -7.18
CA ALA A 132 -2.43 19.43 -8.36
C ALA A 132 -1.30 18.43 -8.06
N LEU A 133 -0.85 18.39 -6.80
CA LEU A 133 0.34 17.64 -6.39
C LEU A 133 0.04 16.79 -5.15
N ALA A 134 0.56 15.57 -5.14
CA ALA A 134 0.55 14.68 -3.98
C ALA A 134 1.99 14.46 -3.51
N LEU A 135 2.25 14.72 -2.22
CA LEU A 135 3.55 14.50 -1.59
C LEU A 135 3.51 13.16 -0.85
N LEU A 136 4.26 12.18 -1.34
CA LEU A 136 4.24 10.80 -0.83
C LEU A 136 5.49 10.52 0.01
N SER A 137 5.29 10.10 1.25
CA SER A 137 6.34 9.57 2.12
C SER A 137 6.06 8.11 2.45
N LEU A 138 7.10 7.27 2.55
CA LEU A 138 6.99 5.92 3.10
C LEU A 138 7.30 5.97 4.60
N ASN A 139 6.47 5.35 5.42
CA ASN A 139 6.71 5.19 6.86
C ASN A 139 6.23 3.82 7.35
N TYR A 140 6.99 2.77 7.04
CA TYR A 140 6.76 1.42 7.57
C TYR A 140 8.02 0.56 7.48
N GLY A 141 8.22 -0.29 8.49
CA GLY A 141 9.39 -1.18 8.58
C GLY A 141 10.72 -0.42 8.43
N ALA A 142 11.50 -0.80 7.42
CA ALA A 142 12.77 -0.17 7.06
C ALA A 142 12.63 1.13 6.25
N TYR A 143 11.44 1.39 5.70
CA TYR A 143 11.20 2.47 4.77
C TYR A 143 10.70 3.70 5.53
N HIS A 144 11.61 4.66 5.70
CA HIS A 144 11.31 5.95 6.30
C HIS A 144 11.85 7.05 5.39
N SER A 145 10.98 7.64 4.56
CA SER A 145 11.37 8.72 3.64
C SER A 145 11.55 10.02 4.43
N PRO A 146 12.78 10.55 4.62
CA PRO A 146 12.97 11.83 5.30
C PRO A 146 12.46 13.01 4.45
N THR A 147 12.29 12.80 3.15
CA THR A 147 11.82 13.78 2.19
C THR A 147 10.74 13.13 1.31
N PRO A 148 9.56 13.75 1.14
CA PRO A 148 8.51 13.17 0.31
C PRO A 148 8.87 13.23 -1.17
N SER A 149 8.40 12.24 -1.94
CA SER A 149 8.41 12.25 -3.40
C SER A 149 7.21 13.04 -3.94
N SER A 150 7.43 13.77 -5.04
CA SER A 150 6.43 14.68 -5.61
C SER A 150 5.74 14.05 -6.82
N PHE A 151 4.44 13.79 -6.68
CA PHE A 151 3.60 13.20 -7.71
C PHE A 151 2.65 14.26 -8.28
N ILE A 152 2.79 14.58 -9.56
CA ILE A 152 1.93 15.54 -10.26
C ILE A 152 0.70 14.83 -10.81
N ARG A 153 -0.48 15.43 -10.62
CA ARG A 153 -1.74 14.95 -11.19
C ARG A 153 -1.69 14.98 -12.72
N VAL A 154 -2.03 13.87 -13.36
CA VAL A 154 -2.02 13.72 -14.83
C VAL A 154 -3.42 13.48 -15.44
N GLY A 155 -4.47 13.57 -14.63
CA GLY A 155 -5.87 13.52 -15.07
C GLY A 155 -6.83 14.12 -14.05
N PRO A 156 -8.08 14.44 -14.43
CA PRO A 156 -9.12 14.91 -13.51
C PRO A 156 -9.37 13.93 -12.35
N SER A 157 -9.98 14.42 -11.28
CA SER A 157 -10.55 13.54 -10.24
C SER A 157 -11.65 12.67 -10.84
N CYS A 158 -11.86 11.48 -10.30
CA CYS A 158 -13.03 10.65 -10.62
C CYS A 158 -14.08 10.70 -9.50
N VAL A 159 -13.91 11.58 -8.52
CA VAL A 159 -14.92 11.83 -7.50
C VAL A 159 -16.12 12.55 -8.13
N ARG A 160 -17.33 12.14 -7.75
CA ARG A 160 -18.57 12.75 -8.24
C ARG A 160 -18.63 14.25 -7.90
N GLY A 161 -19.13 15.04 -8.84
CA GLY A 161 -19.10 16.50 -8.77
C GLY A 161 -17.74 17.16 -9.07
N TYR A 162 -16.67 16.37 -9.21
CA TYR A 162 -15.33 16.86 -9.58
C TYR A 162 -14.81 16.28 -10.90
N HIS A 163 -15.50 15.29 -11.47
CA HIS A 163 -15.07 14.56 -12.66
C HIS A 163 -15.14 15.37 -13.96
N ASP A 164 -16.06 16.33 -14.03
CA ASP A 164 -16.33 17.19 -15.19
C ASP A 164 -15.56 18.52 -15.12
N GLN A 165 -14.78 18.74 -14.06
CA GLN A 165 -14.00 19.96 -13.91
C GLN A 165 -12.95 20.08 -15.04
N PRO A 166 -12.82 21.25 -15.67
CA PRO A 166 -11.84 21.45 -16.72
C PRO A 166 -10.43 21.19 -16.18
N PHE A 167 -9.82 20.11 -16.66
CA PHE A 167 -8.49 19.70 -16.24
C PHE A 167 -7.43 20.21 -17.21
N LYS A 168 -6.45 20.92 -16.66
CA LYS A 168 -5.21 21.26 -17.36
C LYS A 168 -4.06 20.64 -16.56
N GLU A 169 -3.24 19.82 -17.23
CA GLU A 169 -2.08 19.19 -16.59
C GLU A 169 -1.19 20.28 -15.96
N PRO A 170 -0.85 20.17 -14.66
CA PRO A 170 0.01 21.11 -13.98
C PRO A 170 1.41 21.17 -14.63
N SER A 171 2.05 22.35 -14.55
CA SER A 171 3.39 22.52 -15.10
C SER A 171 4.44 21.77 -14.27
N ARG A 172 5.22 20.90 -14.93
CA ARG A 172 6.30 20.13 -14.30
C ARG A 172 7.47 20.97 -13.77
N ARG A 173 7.52 22.27 -14.08
CA ARG A 173 8.59 23.20 -13.66
C ARG A 173 8.08 24.31 -12.72
N ALA A 174 6.90 24.16 -12.14
CA ALA A 174 6.32 25.16 -11.26
C ALA A 174 6.77 25.01 -9.80
N THR A 175 6.84 26.13 -9.09
CA THR A 175 6.78 26.16 -7.62
C THR A 175 5.33 26.05 -7.16
N TYR A 176 5.06 25.18 -6.19
CA TYR A 176 3.72 24.93 -5.68
C TYR A 176 3.53 25.52 -4.29
N ASN A 177 2.41 26.22 -4.07
CA ASN A 177 2.01 26.70 -2.75
C ASN A 177 1.40 25.56 -1.92
N PRO A 178 1.35 25.67 -0.57
CA PRO A 178 0.69 24.70 0.30
C PRO A 178 -0.76 24.38 -0.06
N SER A 179 -1.48 25.34 -0.66
CA SER A 179 -2.84 25.16 -1.18
C SER A 179 -2.89 24.43 -2.54
N GLN A 180 -1.79 23.93 -3.06
CA GLN A 180 -1.75 23.22 -4.36
C GLN A 180 -1.31 21.77 -4.21
N TYR A 181 -0.91 21.37 -3.01
CA TYR A 181 -0.56 19.99 -2.69
C TYR A 181 -1.27 19.47 -1.45
N PHE A 182 -1.23 18.15 -1.30
CA PHE A 182 -1.55 17.46 -0.06
C PHE A 182 -0.46 16.41 0.22
N SER A 183 -0.27 16.08 1.49
CA SER A 183 0.72 15.10 1.92
C SER A 183 0.04 13.82 2.35
N LEU A 184 0.60 12.69 1.95
CA LEU A 184 0.19 11.38 2.45
C LEU A 184 1.38 10.53 2.84
N THR A 185 1.18 9.75 3.88
CA THR A 185 2.15 8.79 4.40
C THR A 185 1.65 7.39 4.08
N LEU A 186 2.42 6.67 3.28
CA LEU A 186 2.16 5.27 2.92
C LEU A 186 2.63 4.37 4.06
N SER A 187 1.77 3.45 4.44
CA SER A 187 2.05 2.35 5.36
C SER A 187 2.27 1.04 4.59
N GLU A 188 2.22 -0.09 5.28
CA GLU A 188 2.51 -1.40 4.71
C GLU A 188 1.65 -1.70 3.47
N PRO A 189 2.20 -2.46 2.50
CA PRO A 189 1.41 -2.95 1.37
C PRO A 189 0.21 -3.76 1.85
N ILE A 190 -0.98 -3.45 1.32
CA ILE A 190 -2.21 -4.19 1.59
C ILE A 190 -2.57 -5.15 0.46
N GLY A 191 -1.91 -5.03 -0.69
CA GLY A 191 -2.08 -5.94 -1.81
C GLY A 191 -0.97 -5.81 -2.83
N SER A 192 -0.66 -6.91 -3.51
CA SER A 192 0.19 -6.92 -4.70
C SER A 192 -0.63 -7.51 -5.84
N GLY A 193 -1.13 -6.63 -6.71
CA GLY A 193 -1.91 -7.04 -7.88
C GLY A 193 -1.00 -7.42 -9.05
N ALA A 194 -1.61 -7.87 -10.16
CA ALA A 194 -0.88 -8.16 -11.39
C ALA A 194 -0.20 -6.94 -12.02
N VAL A 195 -0.65 -5.73 -11.67
CA VAL A 195 -0.22 -4.45 -12.26
C VAL A 195 0.75 -3.67 -11.37
N GLY A 196 0.59 -3.75 -10.04
CA GLY A 196 1.33 -2.92 -9.10
C GLY A 196 1.05 -3.27 -7.65
N VAL A 197 1.69 -2.51 -6.75
CA VAL A 197 1.57 -2.69 -5.30
C VAL A 197 0.60 -1.64 -4.76
N VAL A 198 -0.33 -2.07 -3.91
CA VAL A 198 -1.29 -1.21 -3.24
C VAL A 198 -0.84 -1.02 -1.81
N HIS A 199 -0.68 0.25 -1.40
CA HIS A 199 -0.39 0.65 -0.04
C HIS A 199 -1.63 1.28 0.60
N ARG A 200 -1.83 1.00 1.88
CA ARG A 200 -2.66 1.89 2.70
C ARG A 200 -1.89 3.18 2.94
N ALA A 201 -2.59 4.29 3.03
CA ALA A 201 -1.99 5.60 3.26
C ALA A 201 -2.89 6.45 4.16
N THR A 202 -2.28 7.45 4.79
CA THR A 202 -3.00 8.45 5.59
C THR A 202 -2.63 9.83 5.06
N ALA A 203 -3.65 10.58 4.63
CA ALA A 203 -3.50 11.99 4.28
C ALA A 203 -3.75 12.86 5.52
N GLU A 204 -2.89 13.86 5.73
CA GLU A 204 -3.12 14.91 6.72
C GLU A 204 -3.70 16.14 6.00
N ILE A 205 -4.94 16.48 6.33
CA ILE A 205 -5.70 17.53 5.65
C ILE A 205 -6.06 18.61 6.65
N GLN A 206 -5.74 19.86 6.32
CA GLN A 206 -6.19 21.01 7.10
C GLN A 206 -7.49 21.55 6.48
N LEU A 207 -8.57 21.51 7.27
CA LEU A 207 -9.87 22.05 6.91
C LEU A 207 -9.89 23.57 7.00
N GLU A 208 -10.94 24.19 6.46
CA GLU A 208 -11.13 25.65 6.51
C GLU A 208 -11.30 26.17 7.95
N SER A 209 -11.84 25.32 8.84
CA SER A 209 -11.92 25.56 10.27
C SER A 209 -10.56 25.63 10.97
N GLY A 210 -9.48 25.26 10.27
CA GLY A 210 -8.13 25.11 10.82
C GLY A 210 -7.87 23.75 11.48
N LEU A 211 -8.90 22.91 11.62
CA LEU A 211 -8.78 21.54 12.14
C LEU A 211 -7.93 20.69 11.19
N LYS A 212 -7.05 19.87 11.76
CA LYS A 212 -6.30 18.85 11.02
C LYS A 212 -7.01 17.51 11.15
N VAL A 213 -7.43 16.95 10.02
CA VAL A 213 -8.09 15.65 9.92
C VAL A 213 -7.16 14.67 9.23
N GLN A 214 -7.15 13.44 9.73
CA GLN A 214 -6.52 12.33 9.05
C GLN A 214 -7.57 11.58 8.23
N HIS A 215 -7.25 11.30 6.98
CA HIS A 215 -8.13 10.55 6.09
C HIS A 215 -7.39 9.35 5.51
N SER A 216 -7.99 8.17 5.62
CA SER A 216 -7.43 6.90 5.14
C SER A 216 -7.60 6.80 3.63
N LEU A 217 -6.56 6.38 2.95
CA LEU A 217 -6.50 6.26 1.49
C LEU A 217 -5.86 4.92 1.09
N ALA A 218 -6.08 4.51 -0.15
CA ALA A 218 -5.31 3.49 -0.83
C ALA A 218 -4.55 4.07 -2.03
N VAL A 219 -3.29 3.65 -2.19
CA VAL A 219 -2.40 4.12 -3.25
C VAL A 219 -1.85 2.93 -4.02
N LYS A 220 -2.24 2.80 -5.29
CA LYS A 220 -1.71 1.77 -6.21
C LYS A 220 -0.53 2.35 -7.00
N LEU A 221 0.66 1.83 -6.73
CA LEU A 221 1.92 2.27 -7.35
C LEU A 221 2.35 1.33 -8.48
N VAL A 222 2.75 1.92 -9.61
CA VAL A 222 3.26 1.20 -10.79
C VAL A 222 4.53 1.87 -11.33
N PHE A 223 5.66 1.18 -11.15
CA PHE A 223 6.99 1.68 -11.53
C PHE A 223 7.17 1.75 -13.06
N SER A 224 8.00 2.71 -13.50
CA SER A 224 8.19 3.08 -14.92
C SER A 224 8.86 2.01 -15.79
N ASN A 225 9.61 1.10 -15.20
CA ASN A 225 10.19 -0.05 -15.89
C ASN A 225 9.14 -1.08 -16.35
N HIS A 226 7.86 -0.90 -16.01
CA HIS A 226 6.77 -1.78 -16.39
C HIS A 226 5.74 -1.10 -17.31
N PHE A 227 6.16 -0.71 -18.51
CA PHE A 227 5.29 0.00 -19.48
C PHE A 227 3.92 -0.67 -19.73
N GLY A 228 3.89 -2.01 -19.82
CA GLY A 228 2.64 -2.75 -19.99
C GLY A 228 1.67 -2.55 -18.83
N TYR A 229 2.19 -2.49 -17.60
CA TYR A 229 1.40 -2.25 -16.39
C TYR A 229 0.96 -0.78 -16.27
N GLN A 230 1.81 0.17 -16.66
CA GLN A 230 1.39 1.58 -16.71
C GLN A 230 0.23 1.81 -17.69
N ARG A 231 0.22 1.10 -18.82
CA ARG A 231 -0.91 1.13 -19.77
C ARG A 231 -2.18 0.54 -19.14
N LYS A 232 -2.06 -0.55 -18.38
CA LYS A 232 -3.19 -1.14 -17.63
C LYS A 232 -3.74 -0.18 -16.57
N LEU A 233 -2.88 0.49 -15.79
CA LEU A 233 -3.32 1.46 -14.78
C LEU A 233 -4.01 2.68 -15.41
N ARG A 234 -3.51 3.18 -16.55
CA ARG A 234 -4.18 4.26 -17.30
C ARG A 234 -5.55 3.82 -17.84
N LYS A 235 -5.65 2.58 -18.32
CA LYS A 235 -6.93 1.98 -18.74
C LYS A 235 -7.90 1.88 -17.55
N GLU A 236 -7.45 1.34 -16.42
CA GLU A 236 -8.24 1.26 -15.18
C GLU A 236 -8.75 2.64 -14.76
N TYR A 237 -7.86 3.64 -14.71
CA TYR A 237 -8.24 5.04 -14.46
C TYR A 237 -9.32 5.56 -15.43
N SER A 238 -9.21 5.25 -16.73
CA SER A 238 -10.22 5.66 -17.71
C SER A 238 -11.60 5.03 -17.46
N ILE A 239 -11.65 3.81 -16.92
CA ILE A 239 -12.91 3.16 -16.53
C ILE A 239 -13.51 3.84 -15.31
N TYR A 240 -12.71 4.13 -14.28
CA TYR A 240 -13.18 4.93 -13.14
C TYR A 240 -13.73 6.29 -13.58
N HIS A 241 -13.03 6.97 -14.49
CA HIS A 241 -13.47 8.25 -15.01
C HIS A 241 -14.79 8.13 -15.80
N HIS A 242 -14.93 7.09 -16.63
CA HIS A 242 -16.19 6.80 -17.33
C HIS A 242 -17.33 6.52 -16.36
N LEU A 243 -17.12 5.69 -15.33
CA LEU A 243 -18.12 5.39 -14.31
C LEU A 243 -18.53 6.65 -13.53
N ALA A 244 -17.58 7.52 -13.21
CA ALA A 244 -17.84 8.80 -12.55
C ALA A 244 -18.72 9.74 -13.38
N SER A 245 -18.63 9.66 -14.72
CA SER A 245 -19.45 10.44 -15.66
C SER A 245 -20.89 9.93 -15.83
N LYS A 246 -21.24 8.81 -15.18
CA LYS A 246 -22.59 8.23 -15.23
C LYS A 246 -23.35 8.51 -13.95
N ASP A 247 -24.58 8.95 -14.12
CA ASP A 247 -25.56 9.05 -13.05
C ASP A 247 -25.86 7.64 -12.49
N ASP A 248 -26.18 7.56 -11.19
CA ASP A 248 -26.66 6.35 -10.50
C ASP A 248 -25.74 5.12 -10.46
N VAL A 249 -24.43 5.26 -10.76
CA VAL A 249 -23.43 4.24 -10.38
C VAL A 249 -23.24 4.20 -8.86
N GLU A 250 -23.24 3.04 -8.23
CA GLU A 250 -23.00 2.90 -6.79
C GLU A 250 -22.00 1.77 -6.50
N GLY A 251 -21.46 1.75 -5.28
CA GLY A 251 -20.47 0.74 -4.86
C GLY A 251 -19.16 0.77 -5.65
N VAL A 252 -18.76 1.93 -6.15
CA VAL A 252 -17.42 2.18 -6.73
C VAL A 252 -16.70 3.18 -5.85
N LEU A 253 -15.47 2.86 -5.49
CA LEU A 253 -14.67 3.65 -4.56
C LEU A 253 -14.31 5.03 -5.14
N PRO A 254 -14.34 6.13 -4.34
CA PRO A 254 -13.88 7.43 -4.80
C PRO A 254 -12.40 7.39 -5.24
N VAL A 255 -12.14 7.71 -6.51
CA VAL A 255 -10.78 7.81 -7.04
C VAL A 255 -10.40 9.27 -7.19
N TYR A 256 -9.47 9.72 -6.36
CA TYR A 256 -9.03 11.12 -6.31
C TYR A 256 -8.23 11.52 -7.53
N GLY A 257 -7.51 10.60 -8.17
CA GLY A 257 -6.89 10.84 -9.47
C GLY A 257 -5.69 9.95 -9.75
N LEU A 258 -5.20 10.07 -10.98
CA LEU A 258 -3.94 9.50 -11.43
C LEU A 258 -2.83 10.54 -11.31
N PHE A 259 -1.71 10.15 -10.73
CA PHE A 259 -0.54 10.99 -10.54
C PHE A 259 0.73 10.31 -11.07
N GLU A 260 1.72 11.12 -11.42
CA GLU A 260 3.01 10.68 -11.95
C GLU A 260 4.14 11.36 -11.18
N ASP A 261 5.10 10.56 -10.70
CA ASP A 261 6.33 11.08 -10.13
C ASP A 261 7.20 11.68 -11.24
N THR A 262 7.58 12.93 -11.06
CA THR A 262 8.36 13.69 -12.04
C THR A 262 9.78 13.17 -12.23
N GLU A 263 10.35 12.50 -11.24
CA GLU A 263 11.74 12.02 -11.28
C GLU A 263 11.83 10.62 -11.90
N THR A 264 11.00 9.69 -11.43
CA THR A 264 11.08 8.28 -11.85
C THR A 264 10.08 7.89 -12.92
N GLY A 265 9.03 8.70 -13.14
CA GLY A 265 7.89 8.35 -14.00
C GLY A 265 6.98 7.27 -13.41
N THR A 266 7.10 6.98 -12.11
CA THR A 266 6.21 6.04 -11.40
C THR A 266 4.79 6.61 -11.37
N LEU A 267 3.80 5.78 -11.69
CA LEU A 267 2.39 6.18 -11.60
C LEU A 267 1.81 5.78 -10.25
N ALA A 268 0.92 6.64 -9.74
CA ALA A 268 0.15 6.42 -8.53
C ALA A 268 -1.34 6.67 -8.83
N LEU A 269 -2.18 5.67 -8.59
CA LEU A 269 -3.62 5.84 -8.54
C LEU A 269 -4.04 5.99 -7.08
N ILE A 270 -4.54 7.16 -6.71
CA ILE A 270 -4.93 7.50 -5.33
C ILE A 270 -6.45 7.42 -5.22
N MET A 271 -6.94 6.64 -4.26
CA MET A 271 -8.36 6.42 -4.01
C MET A 271 -8.64 6.33 -2.50
N ASP A 272 -9.90 6.34 -2.14
CA ASP A 272 -10.34 6.15 -0.75
C ASP A 272 -9.93 4.77 -0.20
N ASP A 273 -9.99 4.57 1.12
CA ASP A 273 -9.81 3.24 1.72
C ASP A 273 -11.13 2.49 1.82
N GLY A 274 -11.34 1.52 0.93
CA GLY A 274 -12.56 0.70 0.89
C GLY A 274 -12.66 -0.36 1.99
N GLY A 275 -11.68 -0.46 2.89
CA GLY A 275 -11.69 -1.42 4.00
C GLY A 275 -11.00 -2.74 3.66
N SER A 276 -11.67 -3.85 3.95
CA SER A 276 -11.13 -5.20 3.80
C SER A 276 -11.83 -5.97 2.69
N SER A 277 -11.07 -6.79 1.96
CA SER A 277 -11.67 -7.71 0.98
C SER A 277 -12.51 -8.79 1.66
N ILE A 278 -13.55 -9.26 0.99
CA ILE A 278 -14.29 -10.44 1.45
C ILE A 278 -13.37 -11.68 1.44
N ARG A 279 -13.70 -12.68 2.26
CA ARG A 279 -12.88 -13.88 2.44
C ARG A 279 -13.24 -14.96 1.41
N TYR A 280 -12.23 -15.61 0.84
CA TYR A 280 -12.43 -16.81 0.01
C TYR A 280 -13.13 -17.92 0.80
N GLY A 281 -14.03 -18.65 0.13
CA GLY A 281 -14.72 -19.80 0.73
C GLY A 281 -15.79 -19.45 1.77
N VAL A 282 -16.05 -18.15 2.01
CA VAL A 282 -17.00 -17.69 3.02
C VAL A 282 -18.17 -16.98 2.34
N SER A 283 -19.38 -17.45 2.63
CA SER A 283 -20.59 -16.81 2.14
C SER A 283 -20.76 -15.41 2.74
N VAL A 284 -21.11 -14.46 1.89
CA VAL A 284 -21.29 -13.05 2.24
C VAL A 284 -22.70 -12.84 2.85
N PRO A 285 -22.86 -12.03 3.91
CA PRO A 285 -24.18 -11.72 4.48
C PRO A 285 -25.15 -11.12 3.46
N ASP A 286 -26.44 -11.44 3.56
CA ASP A 286 -27.46 -11.06 2.58
C ASP A 286 -27.53 -9.56 2.29
N GLU A 287 -27.34 -8.70 3.30
CA GLU A 287 -27.31 -7.25 3.13
C GLU A 287 -26.18 -6.80 2.20
N GLN A 288 -24.97 -7.32 2.42
CA GLN A 288 -23.81 -7.05 1.57
C GLN A 288 -23.98 -7.65 0.19
N ARG A 289 -24.61 -8.84 0.08
CA ARG A 289 -24.94 -9.45 -1.23
C ARG A 289 -25.84 -8.54 -2.06
N ILE A 290 -26.92 -8.04 -1.46
CA ILE A 290 -27.83 -7.09 -2.12
C ILE A 290 -27.05 -5.85 -2.57
N SER A 291 -26.18 -5.33 -1.71
CA SER A 291 -25.37 -4.14 -2.02
C SER A 291 -24.40 -4.38 -3.19
N PHE A 292 -23.65 -5.48 -3.20
CA PHE A 292 -22.78 -5.85 -4.31
C PHE A 292 -23.55 -6.08 -5.61
N SER A 293 -24.69 -6.77 -5.56
CA SER A 293 -25.49 -7.03 -6.76
C SER A 293 -26.09 -5.75 -7.34
N ARG A 294 -26.46 -4.78 -6.49
CA ARG A 294 -26.89 -3.45 -6.96
C ARG A 294 -25.73 -2.64 -7.55
N ALA A 295 -24.57 -2.64 -6.90
CA ALA A 295 -23.36 -1.99 -7.39
C ALA A 295 -23.00 -2.53 -8.79
N MET A 296 -22.97 -3.85 -8.96
CA MET A 296 -22.65 -4.49 -10.24
C MET A 296 -23.68 -4.17 -11.33
N ALA A 297 -24.98 -4.20 -10.99
CA ALA A 297 -26.03 -3.80 -11.94
C ALA A 297 -25.89 -2.33 -12.38
N SER A 298 -25.44 -1.44 -11.49
CA SER A 298 -25.20 -0.04 -11.82
C SER A 298 -23.99 0.14 -12.76
N ILE A 299 -22.91 -0.62 -12.54
CA ILE A 299 -21.72 -0.68 -13.40
C ILE A 299 -22.10 -1.21 -14.80
N HIS A 300 -22.92 -2.26 -14.86
CA HIS A 300 -23.44 -2.79 -16.12
C HIS A 300 -24.31 -1.78 -16.87
N ARG A 301 -25.18 -1.05 -16.17
CA ARG A 301 -26.02 0.02 -16.76
C ARG A 301 -25.17 1.16 -17.32
N ALA A 302 -24.04 1.45 -16.69
CA ALA A 302 -23.02 2.37 -17.20
C ALA A 302 -22.27 1.83 -18.44
N GLY A 303 -22.56 0.61 -18.89
CA GLY A 303 -21.96 -0.01 -20.07
C GLY A 303 -20.56 -0.58 -19.80
N VAL A 304 -20.24 -0.92 -18.55
CA VAL A 304 -18.96 -1.50 -18.16
C VAL A 304 -19.16 -2.96 -17.74
N ARG A 305 -18.30 -3.85 -18.23
CA ARG A 305 -18.11 -5.22 -17.72
C ARG A 305 -16.82 -5.28 -16.92
N HIS A 306 -16.85 -5.85 -15.72
CA HIS A 306 -15.69 -5.87 -14.81
C HIS A 306 -14.57 -6.81 -15.29
N PHE A 307 -14.93 -8.05 -15.63
CA PHE A 307 -14.10 -9.14 -16.14
C PHE A 307 -13.11 -9.79 -15.16
N ASP A 308 -13.02 -9.30 -13.92
CA ASP A 308 -12.17 -9.90 -12.87
C ASP A 308 -12.90 -9.92 -11.51
N LEU A 309 -14.10 -10.51 -11.46
CA LEU A 309 -14.82 -10.64 -10.18
C LEU A 309 -14.24 -11.77 -9.35
N ARG A 310 -13.69 -11.41 -8.20
CA ARG A 310 -13.06 -12.30 -7.22
C ARG A 310 -13.10 -11.67 -5.83
N PRO A 311 -13.01 -12.46 -4.74
CA PRO A 311 -13.06 -11.96 -3.37
C PRO A 311 -12.16 -10.77 -3.08
N ASN A 312 -10.94 -10.74 -3.64
CA ASN A 312 -9.98 -9.66 -3.43
C ASN A 312 -10.40 -8.30 -4.02
N ASN A 313 -11.33 -8.31 -4.99
CA ASN A 313 -11.80 -7.11 -5.69
C ASN A 313 -13.15 -6.62 -5.14
N LEU A 314 -13.65 -7.25 -4.08
CA LEU A 314 -14.90 -6.93 -3.39
C LEU A 314 -14.55 -6.52 -1.96
N LEU A 315 -14.68 -5.23 -1.66
CA LEU A 315 -14.31 -4.65 -0.37
C LEU A 315 -15.54 -4.34 0.48
N VAL A 316 -15.34 -4.39 1.80
CA VAL A 316 -16.31 -3.93 2.80
C VAL A 316 -15.58 -3.09 3.83
N ASN A 317 -16.10 -1.90 4.11
CA ASN A 317 -15.55 -1.01 5.13
C ASN A 317 -16.21 -1.21 6.51
N ASP A 318 -15.72 -0.48 7.51
CA ASP A 318 -16.20 -0.61 8.89
C ASP A 318 -17.66 -0.15 9.08
N LYS A 319 -18.21 0.60 8.11
CA LYS A 319 -19.62 1.01 8.08
C LYS A 319 -20.53 -0.03 7.40
N GLY A 320 -19.96 -1.12 6.88
CA GLY A 320 -20.67 -2.14 6.11
C GLY A 320 -20.92 -1.76 4.65
N GLU A 321 -20.37 -0.64 4.17
CA GLU A 321 -20.48 -0.22 2.77
C GLU A 321 -19.62 -1.12 1.89
N THR A 322 -20.14 -1.48 0.72
CA THR A 322 -19.51 -2.43 -0.20
C THR A 322 -18.95 -1.73 -1.44
N PHE A 323 -17.75 -2.12 -1.87
CA PHE A 323 -17.11 -1.52 -3.04
C PHE A 323 -16.54 -2.58 -3.99
N ILE A 324 -16.70 -2.35 -5.30
CA ILE A 324 -16.08 -3.13 -6.37
C ILE A 324 -14.89 -2.32 -6.90
N ILE A 325 -13.72 -2.95 -6.96
CA ILE A 325 -12.44 -2.32 -7.33
C ILE A 325 -11.69 -3.14 -8.39
N ASP A 326 -10.60 -2.57 -8.91
CA ASP A 326 -9.65 -3.19 -9.86
C ASP A 326 -10.23 -3.43 -11.27
N PHE A 327 -10.51 -2.34 -11.97
CA PHE A 327 -11.07 -2.34 -13.33
C PHE A 327 -10.03 -2.51 -14.45
N ASP A 328 -8.88 -3.12 -14.18
CA ASP A 328 -7.79 -3.22 -15.15
C ASP A 328 -8.14 -4.12 -16.36
N GLN A 329 -8.95 -5.17 -16.13
CA GLN A 329 -9.48 -6.08 -17.15
C GLN A 329 -10.79 -5.61 -17.78
N SER A 330 -11.40 -4.56 -17.25
CA SER A 330 -12.75 -4.15 -17.65
C SER A 330 -12.87 -3.73 -19.11
N GLN A 331 -14.09 -3.85 -19.64
CA GLN A 331 -14.41 -3.53 -21.03
C GLN A 331 -15.67 -2.68 -21.12
N LEU A 332 -15.70 -1.77 -22.09
CA LEU A 332 -16.88 -0.97 -22.42
C LEU A 332 -17.78 -1.70 -23.42
N ASN A 333 -19.07 -1.39 -23.36
CA ASN A 333 -20.11 -1.88 -24.26
C ASN A 333 -20.17 -3.42 -24.35
N PRO A 334 -20.33 -4.12 -23.21
CA PRO A 334 -20.46 -5.56 -23.21
C PRO A 334 -21.75 -6.03 -23.89
N ARG A 335 -21.71 -7.23 -24.46
CA ARG A 335 -22.91 -7.88 -25.00
C ARG A 335 -23.87 -8.23 -23.85
N PRO A 336 -25.21 -8.20 -24.03
CA PRO A 336 -26.16 -8.53 -22.97
C PRO A 336 -25.94 -9.90 -22.32
N GLN A 337 -25.58 -10.92 -23.11
CA GLN A 337 -25.26 -12.27 -22.59
C GLN A 337 -24.06 -12.27 -21.64
N ALA A 338 -23.07 -11.41 -21.90
CA ALA A 338 -21.88 -11.29 -21.06
C ALA A 338 -22.19 -10.63 -19.70
N ILE A 339 -23.17 -9.72 -19.66
CA ILE A 339 -23.67 -9.10 -18.42
C ILE A 339 -24.31 -10.16 -17.53
N SER A 340 -25.20 -11.00 -18.08
CA SER A 340 -25.85 -12.07 -17.32
C SER A 340 -24.86 -13.10 -16.77
N GLN A 341 -23.84 -13.46 -17.56
CA GLN A 341 -22.76 -14.34 -17.10
C GLN A 341 -21.95 -13.73 -15.95
N GLU A 342 -21.64 -12.43 -16.04
CA GLU A 342 -20.90 -11.74 -14.98
C GLU A 342 -21.71 -11.61 -13.69
N MET A 343 -23.02 -11.38 -13.77
CA MET A 343 -23.90 -11.43 -12.60
C MET A 343 -23.94 -12.82 -11.95
N ALA A 344 -23.98 -13.88 -12.75
CA ALA A 344 -23.91 -15.24 -12.22
C ALA A 344 -22.56 -15.55 -11.55
N CYS A 345 -21.46 -15.02 -12.13
CA CYS A 345 -20.14 -15.10 -11.52
C CYS A 345 -20.10 -14.37 -10.16
N LEU A 346 -20.69 -13.17 -10.07
CA LEU A 346 -20.80 -12.44 -8.81
C LEU A 346 -21.51 -13.27 -7.74
N GLU A 347 -22.71 -13.79 -8.03
CA GLU A 347 -23.47 -14.62 -7.07
C GLU A 347 -22.68 -15.85 -6.63
N HIS A 348 -21.92 -16.46 -7.54
CA HIS A 348 -21.04 -17.58 -7.22
C HIS A 348 -19.94 -17.21 -6.22
N VAL A 349 -19.29 -16.06 -6.43
CA VAL A 349 -18.27 -15.51 -5.53
C VAL A 349 -18.89 -15.17 -4.16
N LEU A 350 -20.08 -14.58 -4.14
CA LEU A 350 -20.79 -14.20 -2.92
C LEU A 350 -21.28 -15.40 -2.10
N ASP A 351 -21.58 -16.53 -2.75
CA ASP A 351 -21.89 -17.81 -2.09
C ASP A 351 -20.65 -18.46 -1.44
N GLY A 352 -19.45 -17.90 -1.65
CA GLY A 352 -18.19 -18.47 -1.18
C GLY A 352 -17.69 -19.66 -2.00
N LYS A 353 -18.05 -19.74 -3.29
CA LYS A 353 -17.65 -20.84 -4.18
C LYS A 353 -16.53 -20.40 -5.13
N ASP A 354 -15.72 -21.36 -5.59
CA ASP A 354 -14.56 -21.10 -6.46
C ASP A 354 -14.97 -20.76 -7.90
N ASN A 355 -14.42 -19.66 -8.41
CA ASN A 355 -14.80 -18.98 -9.64
C ASN A 355 -13.95 -19.36 -10.88
N GLU A 356 -13.17 -20.44 -10.81
CA GLU A 356 -12.24 -20.90 -11.87
C GLU A 356 -12.91 -21.13 -13.25
N ASP A 357 -14.21 -21.42 -13.29
CA ASP A 357 -14.90 -21.80 -14.54
C ASP A 357 -15.54 -20.63 -15.32
N PHE A 358 -15.68 -19.43 -14.75
CA PHE A 358 -16.51 -18.37 -15.35
C PHE A 358 -15.80 -17.48 -16.38
N TYR A 359 -14.48 -17.38 -16.33
CA TYR A 359 -13.67 -16.56 -17.25
C TYR A 359 -12.85 -17.38 -18.25
N SER A 360 -13.01 -18.70 -18.25
CA SER A 360 -12.40 -19.58 -19.25
C SER A 360 -12.93 -19.24 -20.65
N PRO A 361 -12.06 -19.15 -21.67
CA PRO A 361 -12.51 -18.97 -23.04
C PRO A 361 -13.41 -20.16 -23.43
N LEU A 362 -14.59 -19.87 -23.98
CA LEU A 362 -15.45 -20.90 -24.58
C LEU A 362 -14.59 -21.77 -25.51
N PRO A 363 -14.62 -23.11 -25.38
CA PRO A 363 -13.90 -23.96 -26.31
C PRO A 363 -14.40 -23.65 -27.71
N ASN A 364 -13.46 -23.32 -28.61
CA ASN A 364 -13.73 -23.03 -30.01
C ASN A 364 -14.71 -24.07 -30.55
N SER A 365 -15.89 -23.63 -30.97
CA SER A 365 -16.71 -24.43 -31.86
C SER A 365 -15.91 -24.58 -33.15
N HIS A 366 -15.28 -25.75 -33.29
CA HIS A 366 -14.76 -26.19 -34.57
C HIS A 366 -15.92 -26.15 -35.55
N HIS A 367 -15.94 -25.13 -36.42
CA HIS A 367 -16.61 -25.25 -37.69
C HIS A 367 -15.90 -26.39 -38.44
N SER A 368 -16.57 -27.54 -38.48
CA SER A 368 -16.31 -28.59 -39.44
C SER A 368 -16.66 -28.03 -40.82
N GLU A 369 -15.68 -27.46 -41.51
CA GLU A 369 -15.67 -27.52 -42.97
C GLU A 369 -15.17 -28.91 -43.35
N SER A 370 -16.14 -29.77 -43.68
CA SER A 370 -15.93 -31.00 -44.43
C SER A 370 -16.80 -30.92 -45.67
N ASP A 371 -16.12 -30.93 -46.82
CA ASP A 371 -16.56 -31.17 -48.22
C ASP A 371 -17.48 -30.16 -48.93
#